data_AF-A0A931JZM3-F1
#
_entry.id   AF-A0A931JZM3-F1
#
_cell.length_a   1.000
_cell.length_b   1.000
_cell.length_c   1.000
_cell.angle_alpha   90.00
_cell.angle_beta   90.00
_cell.angle_gamma   90.00
#
_symmetry.space_group_name_H-M   'P 1'
#
loop_
_entity.id
_entity.type
_entity.pdbx_description
1 polymer ?
#
loop_
_entity_poly.entity_id
_entity_poly.type
_entity_poly.pdbx_seq_one_letter_code
_entity_poly.pdbx_strand_id
1 'polypeptide(L)'
;MFALDRDLLALEPTLFRDLQWAGQTLAKGAMTSSALGMQFDIDIDLVQRDVRPGHVLVFNGVGYEVSFVLGATEVQITLPRDTLEAPAVSAGVLGAGTGWIVSFRAQLGVAHRNLLAMAGIDADAAPAPGVVTEGEIVNWRSLRHIEALAGLNLIWTAAGVGLDASHPANQRAAMYAERFREARRTAIVEIDLDGDGQADAVRRLGAVWLVRA
;
A
#
# COMPACT_ATOMS: atom_id res chain seq x y z
N MET A 1 8.71 1.22 -2.65
CA MET A 1 7.56 0.92 -1.77
C MET A 1 7.27 -0.56 -1.88
N PHE A 2 7.15 -1.23 -0.73
CA PHE A 2 6.95 -2.68 -0.66
C PHE A 2 5.47 -3.09 -0.66
N ALA A 3 4.59 -2.21 -0.22
CA ALA A 3 3.15 -2.38 -0.13
C ALA A 3 2.40 -1.41 -1.05
N LEU A 4 1.20 -1.84 -1.41
CA LEU A 4 0.27 -1.13 -2.28
C LEU A 4 -1.08 -0.98 -1.58
N ASP A 5 -1.99 -0.19 -2.17
CA ASP A 5 -3.32 0.05 -1.62
C ASP A 5 -4.11 -1.27 -1.41
N ARG A 6 -3.95 -2.24 -2.32
CA ARG A 6 -4.51 -3.60 -2.18
C ARG A 6 -4.11 -4.31 -0.89
N ASP A 7 -2.89 -4.07 -0.39
CA ASP A 7 -2.39 -4.72 0.82
C ASP A 7 -3.04 -4.09 2.06
N LEU A 8 -3.33 -2.78 2.01
CA LEU A 8 -4.17 -2.11 3.00
C LEU A 8 -5.60 -2.67 2.97
N LEU A 9 -6.17 -2.87 1.78
CA LEU A 9 -7.52 -3.41 1.61
C LEU A 9 -7.65 -4.84 2.16
N ALA A 10 -6.63 -5.68 1.96
CA ALA A 10 -6.61 -7.04 2.49
C ALA A 10 -6.60 -7.08 4.03
N LEU A 11 -5.95 -6.10 4.67
CA LEU A 11 -5.87 -6.00 6.13
C LEU A 11 -7.04 -5.24 6.76
N GLU A 12 -7.61 -4.28 6.04
CA GLU A 12 -8.69 -3.42 6.50
C GLU A 12 -9.71 -3.16 5.36
N PRO A 13 -10.65 -4.10 5.14
CA PRO A 13 -11.58 -4.04 4.01
C PRO A 13 -12.47 -2.79 3.98
N THR A 14 -12.68 -2.17 5.15
CA THR A 14 -13.55 -1.00 5.31
C THR A 14 -12.82 0.33 5.08
N LEU A 15 -11.49 0.32 5.00
CA LEU A 15 -10.64 1.52 4.95
C LEU A 15 -11.06 2.50 3.85
N PHE A 16 -11.16 1.99 2.61
CA PHE A 16 -11.39 2.82 1.42
C PHE A 16 -12.82 3.34 1.30
N ARG A 17 -13.76 2.76 2.05
CA ARG A 17 -15.14 3.25 2.17
C ARG A 17 -15.22 4.32 3.26
N ASP A 18 -14.66 4.04 4.44
CA ASP A 18 -14.88 4.84 5.64
C ASP A 18 -13.93 6.05 5.72
N LEU A 19 -12.71 5.91 5.19
CA LEU A 19 -11.67 6.93 5.22
C LEU A 19 -11.27 7.44 3.83
N GLN A 20 -12.16 7.35 2.83
CA GLN A 20 -11.88 7.88 1.48
C GLN A 20 -11.40 9.34 1.49
N TRP A 21 -11.89 10.14 2.44
CA TRP A 21 -11.58 11.56 2.60
C TRP A 21 -10.14 11.82 3.04
N ALA A 22 -9.50 10.84 3.67
CA ALA A 22 -8.09 10.90 4.08
C ALA A 22 -7.14 10.41 2.98
N GLY A 23 -7.67 9.76 1.94
CA GLY A 23 -6.92 9.29 0.78
C GLY A 23 -6.98 10.27 -0.39
N GLN A 24 -6.15 10.03 -1.40
CA GLN A 24 -6.21 10.75 -2.66
C GLN A 24 -7.25 10.11 -3.57
N THR A 25 -8.32 10.82 -3.91
CA THR A 25 -9.27 10.37 -4.94
C THR A 25 -8.67 10.61 -6.33
N LEU A 26 -8.42 9.54 -7.06
CA LEU A 26 -7.84 9.58 -8.41
C LEU A 26 -8.93 9.69 -9.49
N ALA A 27 -10.04 8.97 -9.28
CA ALA A 27 -11.20 8.97 -10.17
C ALA A 27 -12.48 8.75 -9.36
N LYS A 28 -13.60 9.32 -9.83
CA LYS A 28 -14.93 9.14 -9.24
C LYS A 28 -15.99 9.38 -10.30
N GLY A 29 -16.99 8.50 -10.39
CA GLY A 29 -18.07 8.66 -11.37
C GLY A 29 -19.06 7.51 -11.37
N ALA A 30 -20.05 7.62 -12.25
CA ALA A 30 -20.89 6.50 -12.62
C ALA A 30 -20.05 5.48 -13.40
N MET A 31 -20.30 4.20 -13.16
CA MET A 31 -19.56 3.09 -13.72
C MET A 31 -20.49 1.93 -14.01
N THR A 32 -20.15 1.18 -15.06
CA THR A 32 -20.84 -0.06 -15.42
C THR A 32 -19.83 -1.21 -15.42
N SER A 33 -20.19 -2.31 -14.75
CA SER A 33 -19.39 -3.54 -14.79
C SER A 33 -19.72 -4.37 -16.03
N SER A 34 -18.72 -4.98 -16.63
CA SER A 34 -18.83 -6.02 -17.64
C SER A 34 -18.08 -7.28 -17.20
N ALA A 35 -18.06 -8.33 -18.03
CA ALA A 35 -17.19 -9.48 -17.80
C ALA A 35 -15.69 -9.14 -17.92
N LEU A 36 -15.35 -8.01 -18.56
CA LEU A 36 -13.97 -7.59 -18.82
C LEU A 36 -13.43 -6.64 -17.75
N GLY A 37 -14.31 -5.94 -17.01
CA GLY A 37 -13.88 -4.99 -15.99
C GLY A 37 -14.96 -3.98 -15.61
N MET A 38 -14.51 -2.85 -15.11
CA MET A 38 -15.32 -1.68 -14.79
C MET A 38 -14.99 -0.54 -15.76
N GLN A 39 -16.02 0.01 -16.38
CA GLN A 39 -15.94 1.13 -17.30
C GLN A 39 -16.55 2.37 -16.64
N PHE A 40 -15.86 3.51 -16.68
CA PHE A 40 -16.45 4.80 -16.29
C PHE A 40 -17.39 5.30 -17.40
N ASP A 41 -18.57 5.81 -17.01
CA ASP A 41 -19.58 6.32 -17.95
C ASP A 41 -19.29 7.77 -18.41
N ILE A 42 -18.22 8.37 -17.88
CA ILE A 42 -17.75 9.71 -18.21
C ILE A 42 -16.29 9.65 -18.68
N ASP A 43 -15.88 10.64 -19.47
CA ASP A 43 -14.50 10.79 -19.96
C ASP A 43 -13.55 11.20 -18.80
N ILE A 44 -13.19 10.21 -17.98
CA ILE A 44 -12.07 10.28 -17.05
C ILE A 44 -10.90 9.55 -17.70
N ASP A 45 -9.78 10.24 -17.89
CA ASP A 45 -8.52 9.61 -18.31
C ASP A 45 -7.77 9.08 -17.08
N LEU A 46 -7.95 7.79 -16.81
CA LEU A 46 -7.33 7.04 -15.72
C LEU A 46 -5.81 6.99 -15.83
N VAL A 47 -5.25 7.02 -17.04
CA VAL A 47 -3.80 7.04 -17.26
C VAL A 47 -3.22 8.38 -16.83
N GLN A 48 -3.85 9.49 -17.22
CA GLN A 48 -3.46 10.83 -16.77
C GLN A 48 -3.61 11.02 -15.25
N ARG A 49 -4.52 10.27 -14.62
CA ARG A 49 -4.72 10.27 -13.16
C ARG A 49 -3.79 9.34 -12.40
N ASP A 50 -2.80 8.74 -13.08
CA ASP A 50 -1.85 7.78 -12.51
C ASP A 50 -2.52 6.56 -11.86
N VAL A 51 -3.67 6.10 -12.39
CA VAL A 51 -4.27 4.84 -11.93
C VAL A 51 -3.39 3.68 -12.38
N ARG A 52 -3.10 2.74 -11.47
CA ARG A 52 -2.19 1.61 -11.71
C ARG A 52 -2.72 0.32 -11.07
N PRO A 53 -2.22 -0.85 -11.50
CA PRO A 53 -2.42 -2.09 -10.77
C PRO A 53 -2.04 -1.96 -9.28
N GLY A 54 -2.85 -2.54 -8.41
CA GLY A 54 -2.70 -2.46 -6.96
C GLY A 54 -3.38 -1.27 -6.28
N HIS A 55 -3.93 -0.32 -7.04
CA HIS A 55 -4.90 0.66 -6.51
C HIS A 55 -6.21 -0.02 -6.13
N VAL A 56 -7.06 0.69 -5.37
CA VAL A 56 -8.35 0.18 -4.91
C VAL A 56 -9.49 0.99 -5.51
N LEU A 57 -10.43 0.27 -6.12
CA LEU A 57 -11.71 0.77 -6.60
C LEU A 57 -12.79 0.39 -5.59
N VAL A 58 -13.55 1.36 -5.10
CA VAL A 58 -14.74 1.12 -4.29
C VAL A 58 -15.96 1.28 -5.19
N PHE A 59 -16.79 0.25 -5.26
CA PHE A 59 -18.04 0.25 -6.03
C PHE A 59 -19.17 -0.26 -5.14
N ASN A 60 -20.26 0.50 -5.06
CA ASN A 60 -21.40 0.19 -4.18
C ASN A 60 -20.99 -0.14 -2.73
N GLY A 61 -19.94 0.52 -2.23
CA GLY A 61 -19.42 0.34 -0.87
C GLY A 61 -18.51 -0.87 -0.66
N VAL A 62 -18.18 -1.63 -1.72
CA VAL A 62 -17.27 -2.77 -1.67
C VAL A 62 -15.94 -2.39 -2.34
N GLY A 63 -14.82 -2.67 -1.68
CA GLY A 63 -13.48 -2.44 -2.22
C GLY A 63 -12.99 -3.60 -3.08
N TYR A 64 -12.42 -3.27 -4.24
CA TYR A 64 -11.83 -4.19 -5.20
C TYR A 64 -10.41 -3.73 -5.55
N GLU A 65 -9.52 -4.70 -5.78
CA GLU A 65 -8.20 -4.44 -6.32
C GLU A 65 -8.31 -4.12 -7.83
N VAL A 66 -7.67 -3.05 -8.28
CA VAL A 66 -7.42 -2.81 -9.70
C VAL A 66 -6.30 -3.75 -10.14
N SER A 67 -6.61 -4.75 -10.95
CA SER A 67 -5.60 -5.71 -11.44
C SER A 67 -4.92 -5.21 -12.71
N PHE A 68 -5.63 -4.44 -13.53
CA PHE A 68 -5.12 -3.92 -14.80
C PHE A 68 -5.84 -2.64 -15.21
N VAL A 69 -5.17 -1.76 -15.94
CA VAL A 69 -5.77 -0.58 -16.59
C VAL A 69 -5.87 -0.87 -18.07
N LEU A 70 -7.09 -1.10 -18.57
CA LEU A 70 -7.34 -1.55 -19.94
C LEU A 70 -7.31 -0.40 -20.94
N GLY A 71 -7.62 0.81 -20.48
CA GLY A 71 -7.59 2.01 -21.31
C GLY A 71 -7.81 3.28 -20.49
N ALA A 72 -8.12 4.37 -21.19
CA ALA A 72 -8.36 5.66 -20.55
C ALA A 72 -9.49 5.60 -19.53
N THR A 73 -10.56 4.84 -19.77
CA THR A 73 -11.77 4.83 -18.93
C THR A 73 -12.11 3.47 -18.33
N GLU A 74 -11.28 2.45 -18.58
CA GLU A 74 -11.59 1.06 -18.26
C GLU A 74 -10.50 0.42 -17.38
N VAL A 75 -10.92 -0.28 -16.33
CA VAL A 75 -10.04 -1.04 -15.45
C VAL A 75 -10.57 -2.46 -15.26
N GLN A 76 -9.66 -3.43 -15.20
CA GLN A 76 -9.99 -4.75 -14.71
C GLN A 76 -9.90 -4.74 -13.17
N ILE A 77 -10.92 -5.31 -12.52
CA ILE A 77 -10.98 -5.43 -11.06
C ILE A 77 -10.97 -6.89 -10.62
N THR A 78 -10.53 -7.11 -9.38
CA THR A 78 -10.51 -8.42 -8.74
C THR A 78 -10.72 -8.31 -7.24
N LEU A 79 -11.16 -9.39 -6.59
CA LEU A 79 -11.08 -9.48 -5.13
C LEU A 79 -9.60 -9.48 -4.69
N PRO A 80 -9.26 -8.96 -3.49
CA PRO A 80 -7.89 -8.93 -3.02
C PRO A 80 -7.20 -10.29 -3.14
N ARG A 81 -6.11 -10.31 -3.89
CA ARG A 81 -5.28 -11.52 -4.09
C ARG A 81 -4.23 -11.63 -2.98
N ASP A 82 -3.43 -12.70 -2.97
CA ASP A 82 -2.22 -12.72 -2.13
C ASP A 82 -1.11 -11.87 -2.76
N THR A 83 -0.80 -12.08 -4.05
CA THR A 83 0.22 -11.33 -4.79
C THR A 83 -0.36 -10.72 -6.08
N LEU A 84 0.39 -9.81 -6.71
CA LEU A 84 0.00 -9.20 -7.98
C LEU A 84 0.02 -10.18 -9.15
N GLU A 85 0.81 -11.24 -9.04
CA GLU A 85 0.99 -12.30 -10.03
C GLU A 85 -0.01 -13.44 -9.85
N ALA A 86 -0.67 -13.53 -8.69
CA ALA A 86 -1.69 -14.53 -8.44
C ALA A 86 -2.87 -14.37 -9.43
N PRO A 87 -3.55 -15.45 -9.82
CA PRO A 87 -4.69 -15.35 -10.73
C PRO A 87 -5.77 -14.37 -10.24
N ALA A 88 -6.37 -13.63 -11.16
CA ALA A 88 -7.51 -12.77 -10.86
C ALA A 88 -8.68 -13.61 -10.30
N VAL A 89 -9.19 -13.20 -9.14
CA VAL A 89 -10.42 -13.71 -8.55
C VAL A 89 -11.57 -12.88 -9.08
N SER A 90 -12.49 -13.52 -9.80
CA SER A 90 -13.62 -12.83 -10.43
C SER A 90 -14.51 -12.14 -9.39
N ALA A 91 -14.83 -10.86 -9.66
CA ALA A 91 -15.83 -10.11 -8.91
C ALA A 91 -17.27 -10.38 -9.40
N GLY A 92 -17.43 -11.11 -10.52
CA GLY A 92 -18.71 -11.25 -11.21
C GLY A 92 -19.17 -9.96 -11.90
N VAL A 93 -20.39 -9.96 -12.45
CA VAL A 93 -21.04 -8.77 -13.00
C VAL A 93 -21.78 -8.06 -11.86
N LEU A 94 -21.44 -6.80 -11.62
CA LEU A 94 -21.93 -5.96 -10.51
C LEU A 94 -23.04 -4.98 -10.90
N GLY A 95 -23.32 -4.83 -12.20
CA GLY A 95 -24.29 -3.89 -12.75
C GLY A 95 -23.75 -2.47 -12.93
N ALA A 96 -24.65 -1.48 -12.92
CA ALA A 96 -24.33 -0.06 -12.97
C ALA A 96 -24.41 0.56 -11.57
N GLY A 97 -23.58 1.56 -11.31
CA GLY A 97 -23.50 2.19 -9.99
C GLY A 97 -22.53 3.36 -9.96
N THR A 98 -22.22 3.84 -8.76
CA THR A 98 -21.18 4.86 -8.55
C THR A 98 -19.99 4.24 -7.88
N GLY A 99 -18.80 4.62 -8.32
CA GLY A 99 -17.55 4.19 -7.71
C GLY A 99 -16.51 5.28 -7.66
N TRP A 100 -15.44 4.99 -6.94
CA TRP A 100 -14.25 5.82 -6.84
C TRP A 100 -12.99 4.98 -6.74
N ILE A 101 -11.89 5.51 -7.26
CA ILE A 101 -10.54 4.96 -7.07
C ILE A 101 -9.82 5.88 -6.09
N VAL A 102 -9.43 5.32 -4.95
CA VAL A 102 -8.74 6.06 -3.88
C VAL A 102 -7.40 5.40 -3.60
N SER A 103 -6.39 6.22 -3.34
CA SER A 103 -5.05 5.78 -3.01
C SER A 103 -4.55 6.40 -1.70
N PHE A 104 -3.88 5.58 -0.90
CA PHE A 104 -3.10 5.99 0.27
C PHE A 104 -1.60 5.91 0.00
N ARG A 105 -1.18 5.94 -1.27
CA ARG A 105 0.24 5.92 -1.67
C ARG A 105 1.09 7.01 -1.01
N ALA A 106 0.51 8.17 -0.69
CA ALA A 106 1.25 9.20 0.04
C ALA A 106 1.63 8.74 1.46
N GLN A 107 0.68 8.14 2.18
CA GLN A 107 0.89 7.60 3.53
C GLN A 107 1.80 6.37 3.49
N LEU A 108 1.62 5.49 2.52
CA LEU A 108 2.53 4.37 2.26
C LEU A 108 3.95 4.87 1.94
N GLY A 109 4.10 5.94 1.17
CA GLY A 109 5.41 6.54 0.88
C GLY A 109 6.11 7.07 2.13
N VAL A 110 5.37 7.64 3.09
CA VAL A 110 5.92 8.03 4.40
C VAL A 110 6.34 6.78 5.20
N ALA A 111 5.50 5.74 5.23
CA ALA A 111 5.82 4.48 5.89
C ALA A 111 7.07 3.81 5.30
N HIS A 112 7.18 3.78 3.97
CA HIS A 112 8.30 3.24 3.22
C HIS A 112 9.61 3.93 3.56
N ARG A 113 9.65 5.27 3.50
CA ARG A 113 10.84 6.05 3.88
C ARG A 113 11.26 5.78 5.33
N ASN A 114 10.31 5.68 6.24
CA ASN A 114 10.60 5.35 7.64
C ASN A 114 11.20 3.95 7.79
N LEU A 115 10.71 2.96 7.03
CA LEU A 115 11.27 1.61 7.03
C LEU A 115 12.68 1.54 6.45
N LEU A 116 12.93 2.22 5.33
CA LEU A 116 14.27 2.34 4.77
C LEU A 116 15.22 3.02 5.75
N ALA A 117 14.80 4.12 6.38
CA ALA A 117 15.60 4.80 7.40
C ALA A 117 15.92 3.90 8.60
N MET A 118 14.96 3.07 9.06
CA MET A 118 15.20 2.06 10.11
C MET A 118 16.20 0.98 9.66
N ALA A 119 16.23 0.68 8.36
CA ALA A 119 17.23 -0.18 7.75
C ALA A 119 18.56 0.55 7.51
N GLY A 120 18.70 1.84 7.82
CA GLY A 120 19.90 2.62 7.51
C GLY A 120 20.09 2.88 6.00
N ILE A 121 19.00 2.94 5.24
CA ILE A 121 18.96 3.24 3.81
C ILE A 121 18.27 4.60 3.67
N ASP A 122 18.93 5.55 3.01
CA ASP A 122 18.34 6.84 2.70
C ASP A 122 17.55 6.73 1.38
N ALA A 123 16.23 6.92 1.46
CA ALA A 123 15.34 6.80 0.33
C ALA A 123 15.51 7.92 -0.71
N ASP A 124 16.07 9.06 -0.31
CA ASP A 124 16.23 10.25 -1.14
C ASP A 124 17.70 10.45 -1.59
N ALA A 125 18.62 9.57 -1.15
CA ALA A 125 20.02 9.63 -1.56
C ALA A 125 20.20 9.27 -3.05
N ALA A 126 21.03 10.04 -3.73
CA ALA A 126 21.42 9.73 -5.10
C ALA A 126 22.27 8.44 -5.13
N PRO A 127 22.06 7.54 -6.12
CA PRO A 127 22.91 6.36 -6.27
C PRO A 127 24.38 6.76 -6.42
N ALA A 128 25.22 6.22 -5.55
CA ALA A 128 26.67 6.42 -5.59
C ALA A 128 27.38 5.13 -5.13
N PRO A 129 28.62 4.88 -5.60
CA PRO A 129 29.37 3.70 -5.17
C PRO A 129 29.46 3.61 -3.63
N GLY A 130 29.07 2.45 -3.09
CA GLY A 130 29.07 2.19 -1.65
C GLY A 130 27.85 2.73 -0.89
N VAL A 131 26.90 3.40 -1.56
CA VAL A 131 25.61 3.79 -0.97
C VAL A 131 24.60 2.69 -1.23
N VAL A 132 24.10 2.08 -0.16
CA VAL A 132 23.03 1.09 -0.26
C VAL A 132 21.71 1.76 -0.66
N THR A 133 21.03 1.21 -1.65
CA THR A 133 19.75 1.66 -2.20
C THR A 133 18.64 0.63 -1.96
N GLU A 134 17.38 1.01 -2.21
CA GLU A 134 16.24 0.08 -2.13
C GLU A 134 16.38 -1.11 -3.11
N GLY A 135 17.02 -0.91 -4.26
CA GLY A 135 17.15 -1.94 -5.30
C GLY A 135 17.98 -3.15 -4.89
N GLU A 136 18.82 -3.01 -3.86
CA GLU A 136 19.67 -4.06 -3.31
C GLU A 136 18.94 -4.93 -2.27
N ILE A 137 17.69 -4.62 -1.92
CA ILE A 137 16.90 -5.41 -0.97
C ILE A 137 16.31 -6.64 -1.65
N VAL A 138 16.84 -7.83 -1.34
CA VAL A 138 16.41 -9.08 -1.99
C VAL A 138 15.13 -9.66 -1.39
N ASN A 139 14.87 -9.42 -0.10
CA ASN A 139 13.73 -9.95 0.63
C ASN A 139 12.55 -8.98 0.74
N TRP A 140 12.40 -8.04 -0.20
CA TRP A 140 11.41 -6.97 -0.17
C TRP A 140 9.96 -7.46 0.04
N ARG A 141 9.60 -8.65 -0.46
CA ARG A 141 8.27 -9.24 -0.28
C ARG A 141 7.93 -9.45 1.20
N SER A 142 8.91 -9.77 2.04
CA SER A 142 8.73 -9.95 3.48
C SER A 142 8.45 -8.62 4.19
N LEU A 143 8.88 -7.50 3.61
CA LEU A 143 8.71 -6.14 4.15
C LEU A 143 7.33 -5.53 3.79
N ARG A 144 6.61 -6.12 2.83
CA ARG A 144 5.27 -5.68 2.42
C ARG A 144 4.30 -5.56 3.60
N HIS A 145 4.22 -6.59 4.44
CA HIS A 145 3.24 -6.62 5.53
C HIS A 145 3.54 -5.54 6.59
N ILE A 146 4.81 -5.37 6.97
CA ILE A 146 5.20 -4.37 7.96
C ILE A 146 5.00 -2.94 7.43
N GLU A 147 5.21 -2.69 6.13
CA GLU A 147 4.90 -1.41 5.50
C GLU A 147 3.40 -1.11 5.52
N ALA A 148 2.57 -2.11 5.18
CA ALA A 148 1.12 -1.95 5.24
C ALA A 148 0.63 -1.63 6.67
N LEU A 149 1.20 -2.29 7.69
CA LEU A 149 0.89 -1.99 9.11
C LEU A 149 1.29 -0.57 9.50
N ALA A 150 2.47 -0.12 9.07
CA ALA A 150 2.93 1.26 9.31
C ALA A 150 2.00 2.28 8.62
N GLY A 151 1.62 2.02 7.36
CA GLY A 151 0.67 2.84 6.61
C GLY A 151 -0.69 2.92 7.31
N LEU A 152 -1.26 1.79 7.76
CA LEU A 152 -2.53 1.76 8.49
C LEU A 152 -2.47 2.55 9.79
N ASN A 153 -1.38 2.44 10.55
CA ASN A 153 -1.18 3.24 11.75
C ASN A 153 -1.21 4.75 11.44
N LEU A 154 -0.50 5.20 10.39
CA LEU A 154 -0.50 6.60 9.98
C LEU A 154 -1.89 7.09 9.58
N ILE A 155 -2.62 6.30 8.78
CA ILE A 155 -3.94 6.65 8.28
C ILE A 155 -4.95 6.78 9.44
N TRP A 156 -4.99 5.79 10.33
CA TRP A 156 -5.92 5.81 11.47
C TRP A 156 -5.56 6.85 12.52
N THR A 157 -4.26 7.12 12.73
CA THR A 157 -3.82 8.22 13.60
C THR A 157 -4.31 9.56 13.07
N ALA A 158 -4.17 9.80 11.76
CA ALA A 158 -4.67 11.02 11.12
C ALA A 158 -6.21 11.13 11.23
N ALA A 159 -6.93 10.01 11.06
CA ALA A 159 -8.38 9.97 11.20
C ALA A 159 -8.88 10.21 12.63
N GLY A 160 -8.04 9.95 13.64
CA GLY A 160 -8.37 10.11 15.05
C GLY A 160 -8.04 11.47 15.66
N VAL A 161 -7.40 12.38 14.91
CA VAL A 161 -6.99 13.70 15.40
C VAL A 161 -8.18 14.49 15.94
N GLY A 162 -8.08 14.97 17.18
CA GLY A 162 -9.12 15.74 17.85
C GLY A 162 -10.26 14.91 18.44
N LEU A 163 -10.22 13.59 18.30
CA LEU A 163 -11.16 12.66 18.90
C LEU A 163 -10.59 12.07 20.19
N ASP A 164 -11.47 11.55 21.04
CA ASP A 164 -11.07 10.91 22.29
C ASP A 164 -10.39 9.55 22.03
N ALA A 165 -9.62 9.05 23.00
CA ALA A 165 -8.89 7.79 22.87
C ALA A 165 -9.80 6.56 22.73
N SER A 166 -11.06 6.63 23.17
CA SER A 166 -12.03 5.55 23.04
C SER A 166 -12.72 5.53 21.67
N HIS A 167 -12.56 6.58 20.86
CA HIS A 167 -13.08 6.61 19.50
C HIS A 167 -12.51 5.44 18.66
N PRO A 168 -13.33 4.74 17.85
CA PRO A 168 -12.88 3.58 17.07
C PRO A 168 -11.63 3.83 16.21
N ALA A 169 -11.48 5.04 15.65
CA ALA A 169 -10.29 5.42 14.89
C ALA A 169 -8.99 5.36 15.73
N ASN A 170 -9.01 5.90 16.95
CA ASN A 170 -7.87 5.89 17.85
C ASN A 170 -7.59 4.48 18.40
N GLN A 171 -8.62 3.66 18.61
CA GLN A 171 -8.44 2.24 18.96
C GLN A 171 -7.74 1.47 17.83
N ARG A 172 -8.15 1.68 16.57
CA ARG A 172 -7.51 1.05 15.40
C ARG A 172 -6.07 1.54 15.21
N ALA A 173 -5.82 2.85 15.37
CA ALA A 173 -4.47 3.41 15.34
C ALA A 173 -3.56 2.71 16.36
N ALA A 174 -4.00 2.60 17.62
CA ALA A 174 -3.26 1.92 18.68
C ALA A 174 -3.00 0.43 18.37
N MET A 175 -4.02 -0.28 17.85
CA MET A 175 -3.90 -1.68 17.43
C MET A 175 -2.84 -1.86 16.34
N TYR A 176 -2.88 -1.04 15.28
CA TYR A 176 -1.90 -1.14 14.19
C TYR A 176 -0.50 -0.68 14.62
N ALA A 177 -0.40 0.29 15.53
CA ALA A 177 0.87 0.69 16.12
C ALA A 177 1.52 -0.46 16.93
N GLU A 178 0.75 -1.24 17.70
CA GLU A 178 1.26 -2.43 18.40
C GLU A 178 1.72 -3.50 17.40
N ARG A 179 0.89 -3.86 16.42
CA ARG A 179 1.24 -4.87 15.40
C ARG A 179 2.49 -4.47 14.60
N PHE A 180 2.60 -3.20 14.24
CA PHE A 180 3.80 -2.67 13.58
C PHE A 180 5.04 -2.81 14.47
N ARG A 181 4.94 -2.46 15.76
CA ARG A 181 6.04 -2.61 16.72
C ARG A 181 6.47 -4.07 16.87
N GLU A 182 5.52 -5.00 16.93
CA GLU A 182 5.81 -6.42 17.01
C GLU A 182 6.51 -6.94 15.76
N ALA A 183 5.95 -6.67 14.57
CA ALA A 183 6.53 -7.06 13.29
C ALA A 183 7.95 -6.48 13.12
N ARG A 184 8.18 -5.23 13.54
CA ARG A 184 9.49 -4.58 13.44
C ARG A 184 10.57 -5.27 14.27
N ARG A 185 10.23 -5.89 15.41
CA ARG A 185 11.22 -6.56 16.28
C ARG A 185 11.84 -7.77 15.60
N THR A 186 11.09 -8.45 14.74
CA THR A 186 11.52 -9.68 14.06
C THR A 186 11.90 -9.45 12.60
N ALA A 187 11.53 -8.29 12.03
CA ALA A 187 11.82 -7.96 10.64
C ALA A 187 13.33 -7.85 10.36
N ILE A 188 13.73 -8.49 9.26
CA ILE A 188 15.08 -8.55 8.73
C ILE A 188 15.05 -7.96 7.32
N VAL A 189 16.07 -7.17 6.98
CA VAL A 189 16.34 -6.66 5.64
C VAL A 189 17.61 -7.33 5.14
N GLU A 190 17.48 -8.08 4.06
CA GLU A 190 18.56 -8.79 3.37
C GLU A 190 19.01 -7.93 2.18
N ILE A 191 20.31 -7.64 2.11
CA ILE A 191 20.90 -6.68 1.18
C ILE A 191 21.97 -7.40 0.35
N ASP A 192 21.84 -7.31 -0.97
CA ASP A 192 22.79 -7.74 -1.99
C ASP A 192 23.72 -6.58 -2.34
N LEU A 193 25.00 -6.70 -2.02
CA LEU A 193 25.99 -5.64 -2.20
C LEU A 193 26.83 -5.83 -3.49
N ASP A 194 26.79 -7.02 -4.11
CA ASP A 194 27.57 -7.33 -5.30
C ASP A 194 26.74 -7.56 -6.58
N GLY A 195 25.42 -7.62 -6.44
CA GLY A 195 24.45 -7.73 -7.53
C GLY A 195 24.21 -9.16 -8.01
N ASP A 196 24.59 -10.18 -7.23
CA ASP A 196 24.39 -11.59 -7.58
C ASP A 196 22.99 -12.15 -7.22
N GLY A 197 22.17 -11.34 -6.54
CA GLY A 197 20.83 -11.68 -6.07
C GLY A 197 20.80 -12.41 -4.71
N GLN A 198 21.93 -12.56 -4.03
CA GLN A 198 22.06 -13.16 -2.70
C GLN A 198 22.36 -12.09 -1.65
N ALA A 199 22.03 -12.40 -0.40
CA ALA A 199 22.24 -11.46 0.70
C ALA A 199 23.68 -11.48 1.20
N ASP A 200 24.41 -10.39 1.01
CA ASP A 200 25.73 -10.15 1.60
C ASP A 200 25.65 -9.57 3.01
N ALA A 201 24.58 -8.82 3.28
CA ALA A 201 24.36 -8.13 4.54
C ALA A 201 22.94 -8.30 5.05
N VAL A 202 22.82 -8.32 6.38
CA VAL A 202 21.55 -8.50 7.08
C VAL A 202 21.39 -7.38 8.10
N ARG A 203 20.32 -6.59 7.97
CA ARG A 203 19.97 -5.51 8.92
C ARG A 203 18.67 -5.83 9.63
N ARG A 204 18.62 -5.61 10.95
CA ARG A 204 17.39 -5.79 11.75
C ARG A 204 16.77 -4.44 12.05
N LEU A 205 15.49 -4.27 11.75
CA LEU A 205 14.79 -2.99 11.95
C LEU A 205 14.62 -2.61 13.43
N GLY A 206 14.68 -3.60 14.33
CA GLY A 206 14.58 -3.39 15.77
C GLY A 206 15.91 -3.26 16.52
N ALA A 207 17.05 -3.32 15.83
CA ALA A 207 18.36 -3.27 16.48
C ALA A 207 18.77 -1.83 16.82
N VAL A 208 19.35 -1.65 18.01
CA VAL A 208 20.03 -0.41 18.40
C VAL A 208 21.53 -0.61 18.17
N TRP A 209 22.13 0.22 17.33
CA TRP A 209 23.56 0.20 17.09
C TRP A 209 24.28 0.97 18.20
N LEU A 210 25.08 0.27 19.01
CA LEU A 210 25.98 0.90 19.97
C LEU A 210 27.27 1.27 19.23
N VAL A 211 27.46 2.56 18.98
CA VAL A 211 28.75 3.07 18.46
C VAL A 211 29.68 3.27 19.65
N ARG A 212 30.83 2.59 19.63
CA ARG A 212 31.87 2.80 20.65
C ARG A 212 32.50 4.17 20.42
N ALA A 213 32.36 5.05 21.42
CA ALA A 213 33.06 6.34 21.48
C ALA A 213 34.54 6.15 21.82
#